data_AF-A0A2N2DZW3-F1
#
_entry.id   AF-A0A2N2DZW3-F1
#
_cell.length_a   1.000
_cell.length_b   1.000
_cell.length_c   1.000
_cell.angle_alpha   90.00
_cell.angle_beta   90.00
_cell.angle_gamma   90.00
#
_symmetry.space_group_name_H-M   'P 1'
#
loop_
_entity.id
_entity.type
_entity.pdbx_description
1 polymer ?
#
loop_
_entity_poly.entity_id
_entity_poly.type
_entity_poly.pdbx_seq_one_letter_code
_entity_poly.pdbx_strand_id
1 'polypeptide(L)' 'MKIFAGVSCGGCRSDNVKCPIDCHVKTCHKEKKVDFCFQCNEYPCNKQIDERLTARWVEKNDRMKEIGAISYYIE' A
#
# COMPACT_ATOMS: atom_id res chain seq x y z
N MET A 1 -1.68 -28.74 -22.97
CA MET A 1 -2.54 -27.60 -22.64
C MET A 1 -1.65 -26.42 -22.24
N LYS A 2 -1.55 -25.35 -23.05
CA LYS A 2 -0.75 -24.14 -22.72
C LYS A 2 -1.64 -23.19 -21.92
N ILE A 3 -1.27 -22.90 -20.67
CA ILE A 3 -2.00 -21.94 -19.83
C ILE A 3 -1.55 -20.52 -20.21
N PHE A 4 -2.47 -19.69 -20.71
CA PHE A 4 -2.25 -18.28 -21.10
C PHE A 4 -2.26 -17.34 -19.89
N ALA A 5 -1.38 -17.55 -18.93
CA ALA A 5 -1.08 -16.57 -17.88
C ALA A 5 0.43 -16.53 -17.62
N GLY A 6 1.23 -16.36 -18.68
CA GLY A 6 2.69 -16.27 -18.58
C GLY A 6 3.21 -14.98 -17.96
N VAL A 7 2.35 -14.12 -17.41
CA VAL A 7 2.72 -12.82 -16.85
C VAL A 7 2.53 -12.86 -15.34
N SER A 8 3.62 -13.00 -14.60
CA SER A 8 3.61 -12.89 -13.14
C SER A 8 3.60 -11.40 -12.74
N CYS A 9 2.60 -10.95 -11.98
CA CYS A 9 2.63 -9.63 -11.33
C CYS A 9 3.37 -9.75 -9.99
N GLY A 10 4.37 -8.90 -9.75
CA GLY A 10 5.15 -8.93 -8.51
C GLY A 10 4.45 -8.30 -7.30
N GLY A 11 3.20 -7.83 -7.46
CA GLY A 11 2.45 -7.11 -6.43
C GLY A 11 2.78 -5.61 -6.39
N CYS A 12 1.99 -4.83 -5.64
CA CYS A 12 1.96 -3.36 -5.69
C CYS A 12 3.29 -2.65 -5.38
N ARG A 13 4.21 -3.31 -4.65
CA ARG A 13 5.53 -2.76 -4.27
C ARG A 13 6.68 -3.31 -5.11
N SER A 14 6.40 -4.17 -6.09
CA SER A 14 7.41 -4.69 -7.01
C SER A 14 7.70 -3.71 -8.14
N ASP A 15 8.86 -3.83 -8.77
CA ASP A 15 9.15 -3.13 -10.03
C ASP A 15 8.41 -3.75 -11.23
N ASN A 16 7.89 -4.98 -11.09
CA ASN A 16 7.10 -5.66 -12.11
C ASN A 16 5.58 -5.62 -11.79
N VAL A 17 5.07 -4.42 -11.47
CA VAL A 17 3.63 -4.17 -11.30
C VAL A 17 2.95 -4.14 -12.66
N LYS A 18 1.94 -4.99 -12.87
CA LYS A 18 1.07 -5.00 -14.06
C LYS A 18 -0.33 -4.43 -13.78
N CYS A 19 -0.53 -3.84 -12.60
CA CYS A 19 -1.80 -3.20 -12.25
C CYS A 19 -2.03 -1.97 -13.13
N PRO A 20 -3.18 -1.85 -13.82
CA PRO A 20 -3.49 -0.70 -14.68
C PRO A 20 -3.93 0.54 -13.90
N ILE A 21 -4.09 0.43 -12.57
CA ILE A 21 -4.54 1.52 -11.71
C ILE A 21 -3.37 2.48 -11.46
N ASP A 22 -3.61 3.77 -11.72
CA ASP A 22 -2.70 4.81 -11.27
C ASP A 22 -2.91 5.07 -9.77
N CYS A 23 -1.94 4.65 -8.97
CA CYS A 23 -2.01 4.71 -7.51
C CYS A 23 -0.90 5.60 -6.96
N HIS A 24 -1.29 6.76 -6.41
CA HIS A 24 -0.35 7.73 -5.86
C HIS A 24 0.57 7.16 -4.76
N VAL A 25 0.07 6.20 -3.97
CA VAL A 25 0.85 5.59 -2.88
C VAL A 25 2.09 4.86 -3.40
N LYS A 26 2.08 4.37 -4.66
CA LYS A 26 3.19 3.64 -5.29
C LYS A 26 4.51 4.43 -5.31
N THR A 27 4.44 5.75 -5.50
CA THR A 27 5.62 6.63 -5.54
C THR A 27 5.79 7.41 -4.24
N CYS A 28 4.68 7.83 -3.62
CA CYS A 28 4.67 8.68 -2.43
C CYS A 28 5.51 8.10 -1.27
N HIS A 29 5.43 6.79 -1.02
CA HIS A 29 6.20 6.18 0.08
C HIS A 29 7.73 6.26 -0.16
N LYS A 30 8.17 6.18 -1.43
CA LYS A 30 9.59 6.32 -1.82
C LYS A 30 10.05 7.77 -1.66
N GLU A 31 9.24 8.72 -2.13
CA GLU A 31 9.52 10.15 -2.02
C GLU A 31 9.59 10.62 -0.57
N LYS A 32 8.64 10.17 0.26
CA LYS A 32 8.57 10.47 1.70
C LYS A 32 9.55 9.65 2.55
N LYS A 33 10.22 8.65 1.96
CA LYS A 33 11.17 7.75 2.62
C LYS A 33 10.56 7.04 3.84
N VAL A 34 9.34 6.54 3.68
CA VAL A 34 8.62 5.77 4.69
C VAL A 34 8.23 4.40 4.15
N ASP A 35 8.14 3.41 5.01
CA ASP A 35 7.70 2.07 4.63
C ASP A 35 6.17 1.97 4.67
N PHE A 36 5.56 2.59 5.68
CA PHE A 36 4.13 2.62 5.93
C PHE A 36 3.62 4.05 6.08
N CYS A 37 2.37 4.29 5.71
CA CYS A 37 1.82 5.65 5.70
C CYS A 37 1.77 6.28 7.09
N PHE A 38 1.51 5.51 8.15
CA PHE A 38 1.50 6.02 9.53
C PHE A 38 2.83 6.62 10.01
N GLN A 39 3.94 6.33 9.32
CA GLN A 39 5.27 6.89 9.61
C GLN A 39 5.48 8.27 8.96
N CYS A 40 4.60 8.68 8.04
CA CYS A 40 4.67 9.97 7.37
C CYS A 40 4.18 11.08 8.30
N ASN A 41 4.84 12.24 8.26
CA ASN A 41 4.43 13.43 9.01
C ASN A 41 3.11 14.05 8.54
N GLU A 42 2.69 13.76 7.30
CA GLU A 42 1.42 14.20 6.73
C GLU A 42 0.27 13.22 7.00
N TYR A 43 0.51 12.12 7.72
CA TYR A 43 -0.53 11.11 7.96
C TYR A 43 -1.49 11.52 9.08
N PRO A 44 -2.82 11.33 8.90
CA PRO A 44 -3.50 10.85 7.70
C PRO A 44 -3.63 11.95 6.63
N CYS A 45 -3.38 11.60 5.37
CA CYS A 45 -3.47 12.54 4.24
C CYS A 45 -4.67 12.26 3.33
N ASN A 46 -5.11 13.27 2.58
CA ASN A 46 -6.25 13.20 1.66
C ASN A 46 -5.88 12.79 0.22
N LYS A 47 -4.67 12.29 0.00
CA LYS A 47 -4.16 11.92 -1.35
C LYS A 47 -4.62 10.53 -1.81
N GLN A 48 -5.43 9.83 -1.02
CA GLN A 48 -6.08 8.59 -1.46
C GLN A 48 -7.28 8.90 -2.35
N ILE A 49 -7.34 8.23 -3.49
CA ILE A 49 -8.29 8.53 -4.58
C ILE A 49 -9.66 7.85 -4.36
N ASP A 50 -9.72 6.79 -3.56
CA ASP A 50 -10.93 5.99 -3.36
C ASP A 50 -11.43 6.06 -1.90
N GLU A 51 -12.56 6.75 -1.71
CA GLU A 51 -13.21 6.94 -0.41
C GLU A 51 -13.56 5.62 0.31
N ARG A 52 -13.92 4.57 -0.44
CA ARG A 52 -14.25 3.24 0.12
C ARG A 52 -13.01 2.54 0.66
N LEU A 53 -11.84 2.84 0.10
CA LEU A 53 -10.55 2.31 0.56
C LEU A 53 -9.93 3.18 1.65
N THR A 54 -10.28 4.47 1.74
CA THR A 54 -9.76 5.41 2.75
C THR A 54 -10.01 4.92 4.17
N ALA A 55 -11.25 4.57 4.52
CA ALA A 55 -11.57 4.11 5.87
C ALA A 55 -10.72 2.88 6.28
N ARG A 56 -10.66 1.88 5.39
CA ARG A 56 -9.86 0.66 5.61
C ARG A 56 -8.36 0.94 5.66
N TRP A 57 -7.87 1.89 4.87
CA TRP A 57 -6.47 2.27 4.86
C TRP A 57 -6.08 2.97 6.17
N VAL A 58 -6.91 3.88 6.67
CA VAL A 58 -6.71 4.55 7.97
C VAL A 58 -6.71 3.50 9.09
N GLU A 59 -7.76 2.67 9.16
CA GLU A 59 -7.89 1.62 10.17
C GLU A 59 -6.62 0.74 10.26
N LYS A 60 -6.13 0.26 9.11
CA LYS A 60 -4.94 -0.59 9.06
C LYS A 60 -3.67 0.14 9.46
N ASN A 61 -3.51 1.39 9.03
CA ASN A 61 -2.32 2.17 9.39
C ASN A 61 -2.31 2.55 10.86
N ASP A 62 -3.48 2.84 11.43
CA ASP A 62 -3.63 3.10 12.86
C ASP A 62 -3.35 1.85 13.68
N ARG A 63 -3.84 0.68 13.24
CA ARG A 63 -3.51 -0.60 13.87
C ARG A 63 -2.00 -0.88 13.82
N MET A 64 -1.37 -0.72 12.66
CA MET A 64 0.09 -0.88 12.53
C MET A 64 0.87 0.13 13.40
N LYS A 65 0.35 1.34 13.58
CA LYS A 65 0.94 2.36 14.47
C LYS A 65 0.84 1.96 15.95
N GLU A 66 -0.25 1.34 16.34
CA GLU A 66 -0.51 0.90 17.72
C GLU A 66 0.36 -0.31 18.10
N ILE A 67 0.33 -1.37 17.29
CA ILE A 67 0.95 -2.66 17.67
C ILE A 67 2.28 -2.93 16.96
N GLY A 68 2.66 -2.10 16.00
CA GLY A 68 3.82 -2.30 15.12
C GLY A 68 3.50 -3.19 13.92
N ALA A 69 4.20 -2.95 12.80
CA ALA A 69 3.95 -3.64 11.53
C ALA A 69 4.18 -5.16 11.59
N ILE A 70 5.15 -5.62 12.39
CA ILE A 70 5.43 -7.06 12.57
C ILE A 70 4.28 -7.74 13.30
N SER A 71 3.82 -7.16 14.41
CA SER A 71 2.69 -7.70 15.18
C SER A 71 1.42 -7.74 14.33
N TYR A 72 1.15 -6.67 13.57
CA TYR A 72 0.03 -6.61 12.64
C TYR A 72 0.09 -7.66 11.52
N TYR A 73 1.28 -8.08 11.10
CA TYR A 73 1.43 -9.12 10.07
C TYR A 73 1.12 -10.52 10.59
N ILE A 74 1.28 -10.75 11.90
CA ILE A 74 1.09 -12.06 12.55
C ILE A 74 -0.35 -12.23 13.08
N GLU A 75 -1.08 -11.12 13.25
CA GLU A 75 -2.51 -11.11 13.58
C GLU A 75 -3.37 -11.77 12.48
#